data_AF-A0AAV8Y8C6-F1
#
_entry.id   AF-A0AAV8Y8C6-F1
#
_cell.length_a   1.000
_cell.length_b   1.000
_cell.length_c   1.000
_cell.angle_alpha   90.00
_cell.angle_beta   90.00
_cell.angle_gamma   90.00
#
_symmetry.space_group_name_H-M   'P 1'
#
loop_
_entity.id
_entity.type
_entity.pdbx_description
1 polymer ?
#
loop_
_entity_poly.entity_id
_entity_poly.type
_entity_poly.pdbx_seq_one_letter_code
_entity_poly.pdbx_strand_id
1 'polypeptide(L)'
;MLALQEFGITDPSSNFSLCEVSVTDTQTIKQRRLPDQLQNLAERIGLSSRYYLKTNGVTETLVPDELAPELVRESAVHFLQLNAVEVAIQLTLQDFSIFRQIEPTEYIDDLFELKSRYGTPMLEQFAALVNKEMFWVVSEVCSENNPVRRMKIIKQFVKVASKRI
;
A
#
# COMPACT_ATOMS: atom_id res chain seq x y z
N MET A 1 -6.08 -23.62 12.10
CA MET A 1 -5.90 -22.23 11.66
C MET A 1 -5.38 -21.45 12.87
N LEU A 2 -4.09 -21.05 12.88
CA LEU A 2 -3.43 -20.44 14.05
C LEU A 2 -4.17 -19.21 14.59
N ALA A 3 -4.86 -18.45 13.72
CA ALA A 3 -5.63 -17.28 14.11
C ALA A 3 -6.74 -17.57 15.14
N LEU A 4 -7.43 -18.72 15.08
CA LEU A 4 -8.50 -19.03 16.05
C LEU A 4 -7.97 -19.20 17.47
N GLN A 5 -6.76 -19.76 17.59
CA GLN A 5 -6.09 -19.95 18.86
C GLN A 5 -5.69 -18.61 19.50
N GLU A 6 -5.27 -17.63 18.70
CA GLU A 6 -4.98 -16.26 19.16
C GLU A 6 -6.22 -15.56 19.76
N PHE A 7 -7.42 -15.89 19.25
CA PHE A 7 -8.68 -15.38 19.79
C PHE A 7 -9.26 -16.26 20.92
N GLY A 8 -8.55 -17.29 21.37
CA GLY A 8 -9.03 -18.22 22.41
C GLY A 8 -10.21 -19.09 21.96
N ILE A 9 -10.47 -19.20 20.66
CA ILE A 9 -11.56 -19.98 20.09
C ILE A 9 -11.10 -21.42 19.91
N THR A 10 -11.79 -22.35 20.59
CA THR A 10 -11.50 -23.80 20.55
C THR A 10 -12.45 -24.57 19.62
N ASP A 11 -13.48 -23.90 19.11
CA ASP A 11 -14.45 -24.47 18.18
C ASP A 11 -13.80 -24.87 16.83
N PRO A 12 -14.39 -25.85 16.11
CA PRO A 12 -13.91 -26.25 14.79
C PRO A 12 -13.81 -25.06 13.83
N SER A 13 -12.69 -24.94 13.10
CA SER A 13 -12.48 -23.84 12.15
C SER A 13 -13.51 -23.79 11.02
N SER A 14 -14.19 -24.91 10.75
CA SER A 14 -15.33 -25.00 9.81
C SER A 14 -16.53 -24.14 10.23
N ASN A 15 -16.59 -23.70 11.49
CA ASN A 15 -17.65 -22.83 12.00
C ASN A 15 -17.38 -21.35 11.72
N PHE A 16 -16.22 -21.01 11.15
CA PHE A 16 -15.85 -19.62 10.91
C PHE A 16 -15.49 -19.38 9.44
N SER A 17 -15.64 -18.14 9.02
CA SER A 17 -15.21 -17.63 7.73
C SER A 17 -14.43 -16.34 7.93
N LEU A 18 -13.38 -16.15 7.13
CA LEU A 18 -12.70 -14.86 7.08
C LEU A 18 -13.47 -13.92 6.15
N CYS A 19 -13.78 -12.73 6.63
CA CYS A 19 -14.45 -11.68 5.87
C CYS A 19 -13.55 -10.45 5.80
N GLU A 20 -13.55 -9.80 4.64
CA GLU A 20 -13.03 -8.46 4.50
C GLU A 20 -14.19 -7.48 4.51
N VAL A 21 -14.05 -6.44 5.33
CA VAL A 21 -14.94 -5.29 5.32
C VAL A 21 -14.13 -4.09 4.88
N SER A 22 -14.63 -3.37 3.88
CA SER A 22 -14.02 -2.15 3.38
C SER A 22 -15.05 -1.04 3.30
N VAL A 23 -14.60 0.20 3.48
CA VAL A 23 -15.43 1.39 3.31
C VAL A 23 -15.00 2.10 2.04
N THR A 24 -15.96 2.38 1.17
CA THR A 24 -15.73 3.14 -0.06
C THR A 24 -15.76 4.65 0.20
N ASP A 25 -15.31 5.44 -0.78
CA ASP A 25 -15.32 6.90 -0.70
C ASP A 25 -16.73 7.50 -0.53
N THR A 26 -17.78 6.76 -0.90
CA THR A 26 -19.19 7.14 -0.66
C THR A 26 -19.70 6.72 0.72
N GLN A 27 -18.79 6.35 1.64
CA GLN A 27 -19.07 5.82 2.98
C GLN A 27 -19.94 4.56 2.99
N THR A 28 -20.08 3.87 1.85
CA THR A 28 -20.79 2.59 1.82
C THR A 28 -19.86 1.45 2.26
N ILE A 29 -20.34 0.65 3.22
CA ILE A 29 -19.67 -0.54 3.71
C ILE A 29 -19.86 -1.68 2.70
N LYS A 30 -18.74 -2.30 2.29
CA LYS A 30 -18.73 -3.52 1.49
C LYS A 30 -18.16 -4.65 2.33
N GLN A 31 -18.89 -5.76 2.37
CA GLN A 31 -18.46 -6.99 3.05
C GLN A 31 -18.35 -8.12 2.04
N ARG A 32 -17.22 -8.82 2.05
CA ARG A 32 -17.02 -10.02 1.24
C ARG A 32 -16.38 -11.15 2.04
N ARG A 33 -16.84 -12.38 1.80
CA ARG A 33 -16.16 -13.58 2.30
C ARG A 33 -14.91 -13.84 1.47
N LEU A 34 -13.79 -14.11 2.13
CA LEU A 34 -12.54 -14.46 1.48
C LEU A 34 -12.45 -15.98 1.24
N PRO A 35 -11.75 -16.42 0.18
CA PRO A 35 -11.47 -17.84 -0.04
C PRO A 35 -10.63 -18.43 1.09
N ASP A 36 -10.91 -19.69 1.46
CA ASP A 36 -10.24 -20.36 2.59
C ASP A 36 -8.72 -20.57 2.35
N GLN A 37 -8.28 -20.59 1.09
CA GLN A 37 -6.88 -20.78 0.69
C GLN A 37 -6.15 -19.46 0.38
N LEU A 38 -6.77 -18.30 0.65
CA LEU A 38 -6.16 -17.02 0.34
C LEU A 38 -4.91 -16.77 1.21
N GLN A 39 -3.78 -16.49 0.56
CA GLN A 39 -2.49 -16.20 1.20
C GLN A 39 -2.11 -14.72 1.09
N ASN A 40 -1.09 -14.31 1.84
CA ASN A 40 -0.55 -12.94 1.90
C ASN A 40 -1.61 -11.89 2.22
N LEU A 41 -2.45 -12.17 3.22
CA LEU A 41 -3.52 -11.25 3.64
C LEU A 41 -2.98 -9.85 3.99
N ALA A 42 -1.83 -9.77 4.65
CA ALA A 42 -1.20 -8.50 5.00
C ALA A 42 -0.83 -7.62 3.78
N GLU A 43 -0.46 -8.24 2.65
CA GLU A 43 -0.11 -7.51 1.41
C GLU A 43 -1.35 -7.12 0.60
N ARG A 44 -2.49 -7.79 0.84
CA ARG A 44 -3.73 -7.62 0.07
C ARG A 44 -4.71 -6.64 0.71
N ILE A 45 -4.53 -6.29 1.98
CA ILE A 45 -5.46 -5.44 2.71
C ILE A 45 -5.34 -3.99 2.23
N GLY A 46 -6.48 -3.36 1.93
CA GLY A 46 -6.53 -1.92 1.65
C GLY A 46 -6.46 -1.09 2.93
N LEU A 47 -6.07 0.19 2.82
CA LEU A 47 -6.00 1.12 3.98
C LEU A 47 -7.35 1.31 4.69
N SER A 48 -8.46 1.23 3.94
CA SER A 48 -9.82 1.28 4.51
C SER A 48 -10.43 -0.10 4.77
N SER A 49 -9.66 -1.19 4.57
CA SER A 49 -10.12 -2.56 4.77
C SER A 49 -9.68 -3.11 6.12
N ARG A 50 -10.53 -3.94 6.74
CA ARG A 50 -10.22 -4.71 7.93
C ARG A 50 -10.66 -6.17 7.73
N TYR A 51 -9.90 -7.10 8.29
CA TYR A 51 -10.26 -8.51 8.32
C TYR A 51 -10.98 -8.87 9.60
N TYR A 52 -12.10 -9.57 9.45
CA TYR A 52 -12.94 -10.02 10.55
C TYR A 52 -13.14 -11.52 10.44
N LEU A 53 -13.13 -12.17 11.60
CA LEU A 53 -13.54 -13.56 11.72
C LEU A 53 -15.05 -13.59 11.99
N LYS A 54 -15.80 -14.29 11.14
CA LYS A 54 -17.27 -14.36 11.21
C LYS A 54 -17.72 -15.79 11.48
N THR A 55 -18.62 -15.98 12.44
CA THR A 55 -19.28 -17.28 12.69
C THR A 55 -20.28 -17.60 11.55
N ASN A 56 -20.18 -18.81 11.02
CA ASN A 56 -21.04 -19.30 9.95
C ASN A 56 -22.48 -19.43 10.46
N GLY A 57 -23.43 -18.90 9.68
CA GLY A 57 -24.86 -18.87 10.04
C GLY A 57 -25.33 -17.59 10.74
N VAL A 58 -24.42 -16.74 11.23
CA VAL A 58 -24.78 -15.41 11.77
C VAL A 58 -24.92 -14.42 10.61
N THR A 59 -26.04 -13.70 10.53
CA THR A 59 -26.30 -12.71 9.47
C THR A 59 -26.00 -11.27 9.88
N GLU A 60 -25.58 -11.03 11.13
CA GLU A 60 -25.24 -9.70 11.62
C GLU A 60 -24.16 -9.03 10.77
N THR A 61 -24.29 -7.70 10.68
CA THR A 61 -23.33 -6.80 10.05
C THR A 61 -22.07 -6.73 10.91
N LEU A 62 -20.92 -7.02 10.32
CA LEU A 62 -19.64 -7.02 11.05
C LEU A 62 -19.21 -5.64 11.51
N VAL A 63 -19.61 -4.62 10.76
CA VAL A 63 -19.34 -3.22 11.02
C VAL A 63 -20.66 -2.45 10.88
N PRO A 64 -21.15 -1.80 11.94
CA PRO A 64 -22.28 -0.88 11.86
C PRO A 64 -21.97 0.35 10.99
N ASP A 65 -22.99 0.90 10.32
CA ASP A 65 -22.84 2.09 9.46
C ASP A 65 -22.27 3.31 10.21
N GLU A 66 -22.52 3.42 11.52
CA GLU A 66 -22.00 4.47 12.39
C GLU A 66 -20.47 4.48 12.48
N LEU A 67 -19.82 3.32 12.30
CA LEU A 67 -18.36 3.21 12.33
C LEU A 67 -17.71 3.48 10.96
N ALA A 68 -18.48 3.50 9.87
CA ALA A 68 -17.94 3.75 8.53
C ALA A 68 -17.12 5.06 8.42
N PRO A 69 -17.57 6.20 8.98
CA PRO A 69 -16.80 7.45 8.93
C PRO A 69 -15.48 7.37 9.70
N GLU A 70 -15.46 6.64 10.82
CA GLU A 70 -14.25 6.44 11.60
C GLU A 70 -13.23 5.58 10.85
N LEU A 71 -13.70 4.51 10.20
CA LEU A 71 -12.85 3.66 9.38
C LEU A 71 -12.20 4.40 8.20
N VAL A 72 -12.94 5.33 7.58
CA VAL A 72 -12.41 6.23 6.53
C VAL A 72 -11.39 7.20 7.12
N ARG A 73 -11.70 7.82 8.26
CA ARG A 73 -10.79 8.75 8.93
C ARG A 73 -9.46 8.08 9.31
N GLU A 74 -9.51 6.86 9.83
CA GLU A 74 -8.31 6.06 10.16
C GLU A 74 -7.52 5.65 8.92
N SER A 75 -8.18 5.45 7.78
CA SER A 75 -7.50 5.11 6.53
C SER A 75 -6.72 6.27 5.91
N ALA A 76 -6.98 7.51 6.36
CA ALA A 76 -6.24 8.69 5.94
C ALA A 76 -4.87 8.72 6.62
N VAL A 77 -3.86 8.17 5.96
CA VAL A 77 -2.47 8.15 6.43
C VAL A 77 -1.73 9.39 5.92
N HIS A 78 -1.14 10.16 6.84
CA HIS A 78 -0.28 11.28 6.50
C HIS A 78 1.19 10.86 6.45
N PHE A 79 1.98 11.49 5.58
CA PHE A 79 3.40 11.20 5.43
C PHE A 79 4.20 11.23 6.75
N LEU A 80 3.87 12.17 7.64
CA LEU A 80 4.52 12.30 8.95
C LEU A 80 4.25 11.14 9.92
N GLN A 81 3.23 10.32 9.67
CA GLN A 81 2.91 9.15 10.49
C GLN A 81 3.70 7.91 10.05
N LEU A 82 4.33 7.94 8.88
CA LEU A 82 5.08 6.82 8.33
C LEU A 82 6.48 6.73 8.93
N ASN A 83 6.97 5.50 9.09
CA ASN A 83 8.36 5.25 9.48
C ASN A 83 9.29 5.51 8.28
N ALA A 84 10.29 6.37 8.46
CA ALA A 84 11.21 6.75 7.38
C ALA A 84 12.00 5.56 6.81
N VAL A 85 12.35 4.57 7.65
CA VAL A 85 13.07 3.37 7.21
C VAL A 85 12.16 2.49 6.35
N GLU A 86 10.92 2.28 6.79
CA GLU A 86 9.97 1.46 6.04
C GLU A 86 9.63 2.10 4.69
N VAL A 87 9.41 3.41 4.66
CA VAL A 87 9.19 4.14 3.40
C VAL A 87 10.39 3.97 2.46
N ALA A 88 11.62 4.11 2.96
CA ALA A 88 12.81 3.90 2.14
C ALA A 88 12.91 2.48 1.59
N ILE A 89 12.62 1.46 2.41
CA ILE A 89 12.60 0.05 1.99
C ILE A 89 11.57 -0.16 0.87
N GLN A 90 10.34 0.33 1.04
CA GLN A 90 9.28 0.13 0.05
C GLN A 90 9.59 0.84 -1.27
N LEU A 91 10.17 2.04 -1.24
CA LEU A 91 10.65 2.73 -2.44
C LEU A 91 11.75 1.92 -3.15
N THR A 92 12.76 1.43 -2.41
CA THR A 92 13.82 0.59 -2.98
C THR A 92 13.26 -0.72 -3.57
N LEU A 93 12.30 -1.37 -2.90
CA LEU A 93 11.67 -2.60 -3.41
C LEU A 93 10.87 -2.32 -4.69
N GLN A 94 10.14 -1.21 -4.74
CA GLN A 94 9.40 -0.79 -5.93
C GLN A 94 10.35 -0.52 -7.10
N ASP A 95 11.40 0.26 -6.88
CA ASP A 95 12.42 0.56 -7.89
C ASP A 95 13.08 -0.70 -8.40
N PHE A 96 13.51 -1.57 -7.49
CA PHE A 96 14.16 -2.83 -7.83
C PHE A 96 13.26 -3.74 -8.65
N SER A 97 11.95 -3.73 -8.39
CA SER A 97 10.99 -4.52 -9.16
C SER A 97 10.92 -4.12 -10.63
N ILE A 98 11.14 -2.84 -10.96
CA ILE A 98 11.20 -2.33 -12.33
C ILE A 98 12.60 -2.51 -12.89
N PHE A 99 13.63 -2.15 -12.12
CA PHE A 99 15.04 -2.27 -12.52
C PHE A 99 15.40 -3.69 -12.98
N ARG A 100 14.96 -4.71 -12.26
CA ARG A 100 15.25 -6.12 -12.60
C ARG A 100 14.61 -6.60 -13.91
N GLN A 101 13.67 -5.84 -14.46
CA GLN A 101 12.99 -6.16 -15.72
C GLN A 101 13.60 -5.43 -16.92
N ILE A 102 14.56 -4.52 -16.68
CA ILE A 102 15.24 -3.81 -17.76
C ILE A 102 16.16 -4.80 -18.48
N GLU A 103 15.92 -4.98 -19.77
CA GLU A 103 16.78 -5.82 -20.60
C GLU A 103 18.06 -5.07 -20.98
N PRO A 104 19.24 -5.73 -21.02
CA PRO A 104 20.49 -5.09 -21.42
C PRO A 104 20.42 -4.42 -22.80
N THR A 105 19.58 -4.93 -23.70
CA THR A 105 19.36 -4.35 -25.03
C THR A 105 18.68 -2.99 -24.97
N GLU A 106 17.85 -2.70 -23.97
CA GLU A 106 17.23 -1.38 -23.81
C GLU A 106 18.30 -0.30 -23.62
N TYR A 107 19.36 -0.57 -22.85
CA TYR A 107 20.46 0.38 -22.70
C TYR A 107 21.20 0.63 -24.01
N ILE A 108 21.33 -0.38 -24.87
CA ILE A 108 21.96 -0.24 -26.20
C ILE A 108 21.06 0.57 -27.12
N ASP A 109 19.76 0.27 -27.11
CA ASP A 109 18.76 0.96 -27.91
C ASP A 109 18.66 2.45 -27.52
N ASP A 110 18.68 2.76 -26.23
CA ASP A 110 18.69 4.13 -25.70
C ASP A 110 19.99 4.87 -26.05
N LEU A 111 21.15 4.26 -25.76
CA LEU A 111 22.47 4.89 -25.95
C LEU A 111 22.76 5.26 -27.41
N PHE A 112 22.33 4.42 -28.36
CA PHE A 112 22.57 4.60 -29.78
C PHE A 112 21.33 5.08 -30.56
N GLU A 113 20.24 5.42 -29.86
CA GLU A 113 18.97 5.85 -30.45
C GLU A 113 18.44 4.88 -31.52
N LEU A 114 18.57 3.57 -31.27
CA LEU A 114 18.19 2.53 -32.24
C LEU A 114 16.67 2.35 -32.28
N LYS A 115 16.12 2.19 -33.48
CA LYS A 115 14.70 1.87 -33.69
C LYS A 115 14.47 0.37 -33.67
N SER A 116 14.66 -0.26 -32.52
CA SER A 116 14.38 -1.68 -32.34
C SER A 116 12.87 -1.95 -32.25
N ARG A 117 12.47 -3.22 -32.39
CA ARG A 117 11.05 -3.62 -32.29
C ARG A 117 10.53 -3.55 -30.85
N TYR A 118 11.41 -3.73 -29.86
CA TYR A 118 11.06 -3.75 -28.44
C TYR A 118 11.17 -2.37 -27.80
N GLY A 119 12.20 -1.59 -28.18
CA GLY A 119 12.47 -0.25 -27.65
C GLY A 119 13.01 -0.29 -26.22
N THR A 120 12.67 0.75 -25.45
CA THR A 120 13.19 1.07 -24.10
C THR A 120 12.12 1.15 -23.00
N PRO A 121 11.06 0.32 -23.00
CA PRO A 121 9.90 0.54 -22.15
C PRO A 121 10.19 0.48 -20.64
N MET A 122 11.02 -0.47 -20.19
CA MET A 122 11.33 -0.62 -18.76
C MET A 122 12.36 0.42 -18.32
N LEU A 123 13.30 0.76 -19.20
CA LEU A 123 14.27 1.82 -18.95
C LEU A 123 13.59 3.19 -18.81
N GLU A 124 12.66 3.53 -19.70
CA GLU A 124 11.83 4.74 -19.60
C GLU A 124 10.98 4.75 -18.33
N GLN A 125 10.36 3.61 -18.00
CA GLN A 125 9.57 3.49 -16.78
C GLN A 125 10.42 3.70 -15.54
N PHE A 126 11.63 3.14 -15.50
CA PHE A 126 12.56 3.33 -14.39
C PHE A 126 13.01 4.79 -14.28
N ALA A 127 13.35 5.44 -15.39
CA ALA A 127 13.70 6.86 -15.41
C ALA A 127 12.54 7.75 -14.94
N ALA A 128 11.29 7.38 -15.26
CA ALA A 128 10.10 8.10 -14.82
C ALA A 128 9.87 8.04 -13.29
N LEU A 129 10.39 7.02 -12.58
CA LEU A 129 10.28 6.93 -11.12
C LEU A 129 10.95 8.13 -10.44
N VAL A 130 12.13 8.54 -10.92
CA VAL A 130 12.87 9.68 -10.36
C VAL A 130 12.02 10.96 -10.43
N ASN A 131 11.35 11.19 -11.57
CA ASN A 131 10.46 12.32 -11.74
C ASN A 131 9.24 12.22 -10.81
N LYS A 132 8.65 11.04 -10.70
CA LYS A 132 7.50 10.80 -9.83
C LYS A 132 7.82 11.12 -8.36
N GLU A 133 8.99 10.69 -7.89
CA GLU A 133 9.43 10.96 -6.52
C GLU A 133 9.78 12.43 -6.28
N MET A 134 10.47 13.06 -7.24
CA MET A 134 10.74 14.49 -7.19
C MET A 134 9.43 15.28 -7.04
N PHE A 135 8.43 14.99 -7.89
CA PHE A 135 7.13 15.65 -7.83
C PHE A 135 6.33 15.29 -6.58
N TRP A 136 6.47 14.08 -6.04
CA TRP A 136 5.88 13.72 -4.74
C TRP A 136 6.43 14.61 -3.62
N VAL A 137 7.75 14.79 -3.53
CA VAL A 137 8.38 15.67 -2.52
C VAL A 137 7.86 17.10 -2.67
N VAL A 138 7.88 17.64 -3.90
CA VAL A 138 7.40 19.01 -4.19
C VAL A 138 5.93 19.17 -3.79
N SER A 139 5.09 18.19 -4.14
CA SER A 139 3.65 18.26 -3.84
C SER A 139 3.38 18.25 -2.34
N GLU A 140 3.96 17.31 -1.59
CA GLU A 140 3.78 17.22 -0.13
C GLU A 140 4.26 18.48 0.61
N VAL A 141 5.39 19.06 0.18
CA VAL A 141 5.93 20.27 0.82
C VAL A 141 5.10 21.50 0.47
N CYS A 142 4.72 21.67 -0.81
CA CYS A 142 3.98 22.86 -1.26
C CYS A 142 2.50 22.84 -0.84
N SER A 143 1.90 21.67 -0.64
CA SER A 143 0.51 21.55 -0.15
C SER A 143 0.37 21.77 1.36
N GLU A 144 1.45 21.72 2.15
CA GLU A 144 1.39 21.95 3.60
C GLU A 144 1.50 23.44 3.94
N ASN A 145 0.38 24.01 4.37
CA ASN A 145 0.26 25.42 4.74
C ASN A 145 0.90 25.73 6.10
N ASN A 146 0.92 24.77 7.03
CA ASN A 146 1.49 24.99 8.35
C ASN A 146 3.03 24.93 8.30
N PRO A 147 3.76 26.02 8.63
CA PRO A 147 5.22 26.08 8.46
C PRO A 147 5.96 25.06 9.36
N VAL A 148 5.45 24.78 10.55
CA VAL A 148 6.06 23.82 11.47
C VAL A 148 5.89 22.39 10.96
N ARG A 149 4.69 22.05 10.44
CA ARG A 149 4.45 20.74 9.81
C ARG A 149 5.25 20.59 8.53
N ARG A 150 5.33 21.64 7.69
CA ARG A 150 6.13 21.65 6.46
C ARG A 150 7.61 21.40 6.74
N MET A 151 8.17 22.02 7.76
CA MET A 151 9.55 21.73 8.21
C MET A 151 9.72 20.26 8.63
N LYS A 152 8.74 19.68 9.35
CA LYS A 152 8.78 18.26 9.72
C LYS A 152 8.73 17.35 8.49
N ILE A 153 7.93 17.69 7.47
CA ILE A 153 7.85 16.95 6.20
C ILE A 153 9.21 16.96 5.50
N ILE A 154 9.84 18.13 5.36
CA ILE A 154 11.19 18.26 4.78
C ILE A 154 12.20 17.39 5.56
N LYS A 155 12.20 17.48 6.90
CA LYS A 155 13.07 16.66 7.74
C LYS A 155 12.81 15.16 7.55
N GLN A 156 11.56 14.76 7.36
CA GLN A 156 11.18 13.37 7.14
C GLN A 156 11.69 12.88 5.77
N PHE A 157 11.56 13.66 4.70
CA PHE A 157 12.14 13.31 3.39
C PHE A 157 13.65 13.15 3.44
N VAL A 158 14.37 14.05 4.14
CA VAL A 158 15.82 13.91 4.35
C VAL A 158 16.16 12.60 5.08
N LYS A 159 15.35 12.20 6.08
CA LYS A 159 15.52 10.90 6.74
C LYS A 159 15.30 9.74 5.79
N VAL A 160 14.21 9.75 5.00
CA VAL A 160 13.94 8.70 4.01
C VAL A 160 15.11 8.56 3.04
N ALA A 161 15.57 9.68 2.47
CA ALA A 161 16.71 9.69 1.55
C ALA A 161 17.99 9.13 2.19
N SER A 162 18.26 9.43 3.47
CA SER A 162 19.43 8.89 4.19
C SER A 162 19.39 7.38 4.47
N LYS A 163 18.24 6.73 4.26
CA LYS A 163 18.02 5.30 4.52
C LYS A 163 17.85 4.47 3.26
N ARG A 164 17.76 5.11 2.09
CA ARG A 164 17.65 4.41 0.81
C ARG A 164 18.98 3.72 0.49
N ILE A 165 18.88 2.48 -0.01
CA ILE A 165 20.00 1.64 -0.46
C ILE A 165 20.02 1.66 -1.98
#